data_AF-A0A3M9Z2J5-F1
#
_entry.id   AF-A0A3M9Z2J5-F1
#
_cell.length_a   1.000
_cell.length_b   1.000
_cell.length_c   1.000
_cell.angle_alpha   90.00
_cell.angle_beta   90.00
_cell.angle_gamma   90.00
#
_symmetry.space_group_name_H-M   'P 1'
#
loop_
_entity.id
_entity.type
_entity.pdbx_description
1 polymer ?
#
loop_
_entity_poly.entity_id
_entity_poly.type
_entity_poly.pdbx_seq_one_letter_code
_entity_poly.pdbx_strand_id
1 'polypeptide(L)'
;MVKTVRLEPIAQETVVETNGNLLSVLISKDLDVLRECGGRGMCATCHVYVRQGMEALTPINRREQRTLEIITSCQPNSRLACQARVLSNGVVVELPPGMYVNSIQDIEALIGRRAEQNLLHPVTGEVLVEEGKLITRSMLKQIEKTTSFNVRDFFSNSSDA
;
A
#
# COMPACT_ATOMS: atom_id res chain seq x y z
N MET A 1 -20.29 3.15 15.10
CA MET A 1 -20.27 1.79 14.51
C MET A 1 -19.00 1.65 13.70
N VAL A 2 -18.33 0.50 13.77
CA VAL A 2 -17.16 0.20 12.94
C VAL A 2 -17.57 -0.46 11.62
N LYS A 3 -16.73 -0.31 10.60
CA LYS A 3 -16.88 -0.86 9.26
C LYS A 3 -15.64 -1.65 8.89
N THR A 4 -15.79 -2.69 8.08
CA THR A 4 -14.67 -3.54 7.65
C THR A 4 -14.15 -3.10 6.28
N VAL A 5 -12.83 -3.02 6.18
CA VAL A 5 -12.08 -2.76 4.94
C VAL A 5 -11.02 -3.84 4.77
N ARG A 6 -10.90 -4.38 3.56
CA ARG A 6 -9.87 -5.36 3.19
C ARG A 6 -8.85 -4.72 2.27
N LEU A 7 -7.57 -5.00 2.50
CA LEU A 7 -6.43 -4.51 1.74
C LEU A 7 -5.82 -5.65 0.92
N GLU A 8 -5.72 -5.48 -0.38
CA GLU A 8 -5.06 -6.40 -1.32
C GLU A 8 -3.83 -5.74 -1.94
N PRO A 9 -2.76 -6.49 -2.26
CA PRO A 9 -2.62 -7.94 -2.19
C PRO A 9 -2.12 -8.47 -0.84
N ILE A 10 -2.02 -7.66 0.20
CA ILE A 10 -1.56 -8.13 1.54
C ILE A 10 -2.60 -8.98 2.30
N ALA A 11 -3.81 -9.17 1.76
CA ALA A 11 -4.90 -9.93 2.39
C ALA A 11 -5.19 -9.53 3.85
N GLN A 12 -4.98 -8.26 4.20
CA GLN A 12 -5.22 -7.78 5.56
C GLN A 12 -6.61 -7.19 5.69
N GLU A 13 -7.32 -7.57 6.76
CA GLU A 13 -8.56 -6.92 7.15
C GLU A 13 -8.34 -5.94 8.30
N THR A 14 -9.16 -4.90 8.28
CA THR A 14 -9.04 -3.77 9.19
C THR A 14 -10.40 -3.11 9.39
N VAL A 15 -10.52 -2.41 10.51
CA VAL A 15 -11.74 -1.73 10.90
C VAL A 15 -11.54 -0.23 10.90
N VAL A 16 -12.59 0.49 10.51
CA VAL A 16 -12.63 1.94 10.50
C VAL A 16 -13.96 2.41 11.05
N GLU A 17 -13.99 3.54 11.74
CA GLU A 17 -15.27 4.12 12.15
C GLU A 17 -16.10 4.53 10.94
N THR A 18 -17.43 4.50 11.05
CA THR A 18 -18.31 5.11 10.05
C THR A 18 -17.84 6.55 9.77
N ASN A 19 -17.74 6.90 8.49
CA ASN A 19 -17.25 8.19 8.00
C ASN A 19 -15.74 8.44 8.21
N GLY A 20 -14.99 7.46 8.72
CA GLY A 20 -13.54 7.48 8.73
C GLY A 20 -12.97 7.37 7.31
N ASN A 21 -11.79 7.95 7.07
CA ASN A 21 -11.17 7.96 5.75
C ASN A 21 -10.27 6.73 5.54
N LEU A 22 -10.14 6.29 4.30
CA LEU A 22 -9.26 5.16 3.95
C LEU A 22 -7.79 5.46 4.28
N LEU A 23 -7.35 6.72 4.27
CA LEU A 23 -5.97 7.06 4.61
C LEU A 23 -5.60 6.62 6.04
N SER A 24 -6.49 6.80 7.02
CA SER A 24 -6.26 6.33 8.40
C SER A 24 -6.11 4.82 8.48
N VAL A 25 -6.79 4.09 7.60
CA VAL A 25 -6.69 2.63 7.48
C VAL A 25 -5.32 2.23 6.93
N LEU A 26 -4.80 2.98 5.95
CA LEU A 26 -3.47 2.70 5.41
C LEU A 26 -2.37 2.97 6.44
N ILE A 27 -2.47 4.10 7.14
CA ILE A 27 -1.50 4.49 8.18
C ILE A 27 -1.52 3.50 9.35
N SER A 28 -2.70 3.04 9.79
CA SER A 28 -2.80 2.11 10.93
C SER A 28 -2.24 0.72 10.65
N LYS A 29 -1.93 0.44 9.38
CA LYS A 29 -1.26 -0.78 8.92
C LYS A 29 0.21 -0.56 8.54
N ASP A 30 0.78 0.57 8.98
CA ASP A 30 2.19 0.93 8.75
C ASP A 30 2.60 0.91 7.26
N LEU A 31 1.64 1.16 6.37
CA LEU A 31 1.88 1.25 4.93
C LEU A 31 2.59 2.55 4.59
N ASP A 32 3.49 2.50 3.60
CA ASP A 32 4.30 3.65 3.22
C ASP A 32 3.48 4.62 2.37
N VAL A 33 2.75 5.51 3.04
CA VAL A 33 1.96 6.57 2.41
C VAL A 33 2.58 7.92 2.74
N LEU A 34 3.13 8.58 1.71
CA LEU A 34 3.88 9.84 1.85
C LEU A 34 3.07 10.99 2.44
N ARG A 35 1.77 11.08 2.12
CA ARG A 35 0.83 12.11 2.66
C ARG A 35 1.26 13.57 2.49
N GLU A 36 2.02 13.90 1.46
CA GLU A 36 2.65 15.22 1.25
C GLU A 36 1.73 16.44 1.44
N CYS A 37 0.48 16.38 0.96
CA CYS A 37 -0.45 17.51 1.10
C CYS A 37 -1.20 17.58 2.44
N GLY A 38 -0.97 16.62 3.35
CA GLY A 38 -1.68 16.50 4.62
C GLY A 38 -3.16 16.10 4.48
N GLY A 39 -3.52 15.36 3.42
CA GLY A 39 -4.90 14.91 3.20
C GLY A 39 -5.82 15.96 2.57
N ARG A 40 -5.27 16.96 1.89
CA ARG A 40 -6.04 18.01 1.17
C ARG A 40 -6.54 17.59 -0.21
N GLY A 41 -6.17 16.40 -0.68
CA GLY A 41 -6.54 15.87 -2.00
C GLY A 41 -5.87 16.62 -3.14
N MET A 42 -4.55 16.85 -3.06
CA MET A 42 -3.79 17.63 -4.06
C MET A 42 -2.52 16.94 -4.59
N CYS A 43 -1.91 16.00 -3.84
CA CYS A 43 -0.60 15.43 -4.17
C CYS A 43 -0.63 14.03 -4.82
N ALA A 44 -1.79 13.39 -4.93
CA ALA A 44 -1.95 12.00 -5.40
C ALA A 44 -1.18 10.91 -4.62
N THR A 45 -0.34 11.21 -3.64
CA THR A 45 0.48 10.22 -2.92
C THR A 45 -0.27 9.25 -1.99
N CYS A 46 -1.60 9.35 -1.93
CA CYS A 46 -2.49 8.41 -1.24
C CYS A 46 -3.47 7.73 -2.22
N HIS A 47 -3.09 7.71 -3.49
CA HIS A 47 -3.87 7.07 -4.56
C HIS A 47 -3.96 5.56 -4.31
N VAL A 48 -5.17 5.04 -4.43
CA VAL A 48 -5.50 3.61 -4.28
C VAL A 48 -6.57 3.23 -5.30
N TYR A 49 -6.73 1.93 -5.53
CA TYR A 49 -7.79 1.38 -6.35
C TYR A 49 -8.83 0.71 -5.47
N VAL A 50 -10.12 0.90 -5.76
CA VAL A 50 -11.22 0.27 -5.03
C VAL A 50 -11.76 -0.89 -5.85
N ARG A 51 -11.39 -2.12 -5.49
CA ARG A 51 -11.83 -3.33 -6.21
C ARG A 51 -13.30 -3.66 -5.98
N GLN A 52 -13.81 -3.39 -4.77
CA GLN A 52 -15.20 -3.64 -4.39
C GLN A 52 -15.67 -2.60 -3.36
N GLY A 53 -16.98 -2.34 -3.31
CA GLY A 53 -17.58 -1.41 -2.35
C GLY A 53 -17.34 0.05 -2.71
N MET A 54 -17.38 0.41 -3.99
CA MET A 54 -17.22 1.79 -4.43
C MET A 54 -18.40 2.67 -3.98
N GLU A 55 -19.59 2.10 -4.01
CA GLU A 55 -20.86 2.64 -3.48
C GLU A 55 -20.88 2.75 -1.95
N ALA A 56 -19.99 2.03 -1.26
CA ALA A 56 -19.82 2.10 0.19
C ALA A 56 -18.93 3.27 0.63
N LEU A 57 -18.44 4.08 -0.31
CA LEU A 57 -17.60 5.24 -0.06
C LEU A 57 -18.35 6.55 -0.35
N THR A 58 -17.90 7.64 0.26
CA THR A 58 -18.38 8.98 -0.12
C THR A 58 -18.11 9.26 -1.59
N PRO A 59 -18.99 10.02 -2.27
CA PRO A 59 -18.78 10.40 -3.66
C PRO A 59 -17.48 11.19 -3.84
N ILE A 60 -16.92 11.11 -5.04
CA ILE A 60 -15.72 11.85 -5.41
C ILE A 60 -16.04 13.35 -5.33
N ASN A 61 -15.20 14.10 -4.62
CA ASN A 61 -15.35 15.55 -4.53
C ASN A 61 -14.55 16.27 -5.63
N ARG A 62 -14.83 17.56 -5.83
CA ARG A 62 -14.19 18.36 -6.90
C ARG A 62 -12.65 18.47 -6.79
N ARG A 63 -12.08 18.39 -5.59
CA ARG A 63 -10.61 18.42 -5.42
C ARG A 63 -10.03 17.08 -5.80
N GLU A 64 -10.61 16.01 -5.28
CA GLU A 64 -10.26 14.63 -5.62
C GLU A 64 -10.29 14.41 -7.14
N GLN A 65 -11.39 14.79 -7.79
CA GLN A 65 -11.55 14.64 -9.24
C GLN A 65 -10.43 15.34 -10.03
N ARG A 66 -10.12 16.60 -9.71
CA ARG A 66 -9.05 17.35 -10.38
C ARG A 66 -7.68 16.72 -10.22
N THR A 67 -7.39 16.16 -9.06
CA THR A 67 -6.12 15.44 -8.84
C THR A 67 -6.11 14.09 -9.54
N LEU A 68 -7.25 13.38 -9.61
CA LEU A 68 -7.33 12.11 -10.34
C LEU A 68 -7.17 12.30 -11.86
N GLU A 69 -7.65 13.41 -12.43
CA GLU A 69 -7.54 13.73 -13.86
C GLU A 69 -6.08 13.91 -14.34
N ILE A 70 -5.16 14.27 -13.45
CA ILE A 70 -3.74 14.49 -13.80
C ILE A 70 -2.86 13.25 -13.58
N ILE A 71 -3.40 12.17 -13.03
CA ILE A 71 -2.65 10.93 -12.76
C ILE A 71 -2.71 10.03 -14.00
N THR A 72 -1.54 9.71 -14.56
CA THR A 72 -1.45 8.86 -15.77
C THR A 72 -1.96 7.43 -15.54
N SER A 73 -1.77 6.89 -14.33
CA SER A 73 -2.25 5.56 -13.94
C SER A 73 -3.68 5.54 -13.39
N CYS A 74 -4.44 6.65 -13.55
CA CYS A 74 -5.80 6.72 -13.04
C CYS A 74 -6.72 5.74 -13.77
N GLN A 75 -7.56 5.06 -13.00
CA GLN A 75 -8.55 4.10 -13.47
C GLN A 75 -9.94 4.50 -12.94
N PRO A 76 -11.04 3.98 -13.51
CA PRO A 76 -12.41 4.31 -13.04
C PRO A 76 -12.67 4.00 -11.57
N ASN A 77 -11.92 3.05 -11.00
CA ASN A 77 -11.98 2.67 -9.59
C ASN A 77 -10.92 3.37 -8.72
N SER A 78 -10.23 4.37 -9.25
CA SER A 78 -9.22 5.13 -8.51
C SER A 78 -9.85 6.08 -7.51
N ARG A 79 -9.27 6.13 -6.32
CA ARG A 79 -9.65 7.06 -5.27
C ARG A 79 -8.42 7.65 -4.61
N LEU A 80 -8.56 8.84 -4.04
CA LEU A 80 -7.60 9.34 -3.07
C LEU A 80 -8.04 8.89 -1.68
N ALA A 81 -7.25 8.04 -1.03
CA ALA A 81 -7.61 7.46 0.26
C ALA A 81 -7.91 8.54 1.34
N CYS A 82 -7.30 9.72 1.22
CA CYS A 82 -7.59 10.84 2.13
C CYS A 82 -8.97 11.48 1.95
N GLN A 83 -9.59 11.34 0.77
CA GLN A 83 -10.91 11.90 0.44
C GLN A 83 -12.03 10.83 0.47
N ALA A 84 -11.67 9.57 0.32
CA ALA A 84 -12.60 8.43 0.39
C ALA A 84 -12.94 8.08 1.85
N ARG A 85 -14.19 8.32 2.26
CA ARG A 85 -14.70 7.95 3.59
C ARG A 85 -15.63 6.76 3.51
N VAL A 86 -15.53 5.86 4.48
CA VAL A 86 -16.28 4.59 4.51
C VAL A 86 -17.65 4.78 5.15
N LEU A 87 -18.71 4.53 4.39
CA LEU A 87 -20.11 4.66 4.81
C LEU A 87 -20.72 3.31 5.20
N SER A 88 -20.38 2.24 4.47
CA SER A 88 -20.87 0.87 4.69
C SER A 88 -19.73 -0.16 4.58
N ASN A 89 -20.06 -1.43 4.88
CA ASN A 89 -19.10 -2.54 4.84
C ASN A 89 -18.84 -3.01 3.40
N GLY A 90 -17.79 -3.82 3.22
CA GLY A 90 -17.50 -4.50 1.95
C GLY A 90 -16.55 -3.73 1.04
N VAL A 91 -15.80 -2.77 1.58
CA VAL A 91 -14.77 -2.06 0.81
C VAL A 91 -13.53 -2.94 0.69
N VAL A 92 -13.12 -3.20 -0.54
CA VAL A 92 -11.84 -3.86 -0.85
C VAL A 92 -10.96 -2.85 -1.57
N VAL A 93 -9.85 -2.50 -0.94
CA VAL A 93 -8.85 -1.55 -1.46
C VAL A 93 -7.67 -2.35 -1.98
N GLU A 94 -7.30 -2.10 -3.22
CA GLU A 94 -6.05 -2.53 -3.80
C GLU A 94 -5.07 -1.36 -3.75
N LEU A 95 -3.91 -1.58 -3.15
CA LEU A 95 -2.87 -0.54 -3.09
C LEU A 95 -1.92 -0.66 -4.28
N PRO A 96 -1.39 0.48 -4.77
CA PRO A 96 -0.47 0.47 -5.89
C PRO A 96 0.87 -0.20 -5.52
N PRO A 97 1.63 -0.67 -6.53
CA PRO A 97 3.00 -1.14 -6.34
C PRO A 97 3.83 -0.12 -5.55
N GLY A 98 4.61 -0.59 -4.57
CA GLY A 98 5.48 0.25 -3.73
C GLY A 98 4.88 0.70 -2.39
N MET A 99 3.55 0.61 -2.18
CA MET A 99 2.92 1.07 -0.92
C MET A 99 3.10 0.10 0.27
N TYR A 100 3.53 -1.15 0.03
CA TYR A 100 3.57 -2.23 1.04
C TYR A 100 4.95 -2.49 1.67
N VAL A 101 5.96 -1.66 1.38
CA VAL A 101 7.35 -2.02 1.67
C VAL A 101 7.83 -1.33 2.94
N ASN A 102 7.40 -1.81 4.11
CA ASN A 102 7.97 -1.34 5.38
C ASN A 102 8.37 -2.48 6.34
N SER A 103 7.86 -3.70 6.18
CA SER A 103 8.22 -4.80 7.09
C SER A 103 8.29 -6.16 6.39
N ILE A 104 9.19 -7.02 6.89
CA ILE A 104 9.35 -8.43 6.46
C ILE A 104 8.03 -9.22 6.57
N GLN A 105 7.13 -8.79 7.47
CA GLN A 105 5.83 -9.43 7.75
C GLN A 105 4.85 -9.31 6.57
N ASP A 106 4.96 -8.25 5.77
CA ASP A 106 4.12 -8.05 4.57
C ASP A 106 4.47 -9.02 3.44
N ILE A 107 5.69 -9.56 3.47
CA ILE A 107 6.14 -10.52 2.48
C ILE A 107 5.55 -11.91 2.76
N GLU A 108 5.34 -12.28 4.03
CA GLU A 108 4.69 -13.56 4.37
C GLU A 108 3.27 -13.67 3.80
N ALA A 109 2.54 -12.55 3.71
CA ALA A 109 1.20 -12.51 3.13
C ALA A 109 1.18 -12.80 1.62
N LEU A 110 2.31 -12.64 0.94
CA LEU A 110 2.47 -12.95 -0.47
C LEU A 110 2.74 -14.44 -0.72
N ILE A 111 3.05 -15.24 0.31
CA ILE A 111 3.33 -16.67 0.17
C ILE A 111 2.12 -17.38 -0.46
N GLY A 112 2.39 -18.13 -1.53
CA GLY A 112 1.38 -18.88 -2.28
C GLY A 112 0.75 -18.12 -3.44
N ARG A 113 1.03 -16.82 -3.59
CA ARG A 113 0.63 -16.02 -4.76
C ARG A 113 1.69 -16.10 -5.87
N ARG A 114 1.30 -15.75 -7.10
CA ARG A 114 2.26 -15.50 -8.19
C ARG A 114 2.69 -14.03 -8.14
N ALA A 115 3.98 -13.79 -8.31
CA ALA A 115 4.51 -12.43 -8.36
C ALA A 115 3.96 -11.71 -9.61
N GLU A 116 3.33 -10.55 -9.41
CA GLU A 116 2.84 -9.72 -10.53
C GLU A 116 3.95 -8.92 -11.22
N GLN A 117 5.09 -8.80 -10.55
CA GLN A 117 6.31 -8.13 -11.03
C GLN A 117 7.53 -8.75 -10.34
N ASN A 118 8.74 -8.46 -10.82
CA ASN A 118 9.97 -8.89 -10.17
C ASN A 118 10.04 -8.36 -8.73
N LEU A 119 10.12 -9.27 -7.76
CA LEU A 119 10.34 -8.92 -6.35
C LEU A 119 11.85 -8.83 -6.11
N LEU A 120 12.31 -7.65 -5.70
CA LEU A 120 13.72 -7.36 -5.47
C LEU A 120 14.06 -7.42 -3.98
N HIS A 121 15.31 -7.79 -3.69
CA HIS A 121 15.85 -7.72 -2.34
C HIS A 121 16.01 -6.25 -1.92
N PRO A 122 15.47 -5.83 -0.76
CA PRO A 122 15.46 -4.41 -0.38
C PRO A 122 16.87 -3.83 -0.13
N VAL A 123 17.82 -4.67 0.27
CA VAL A 123 19.22 -4.27 0.50
C VAL A 123 20.13 -4.47 -0.73
N THR A 124 20.14 -5.66 -1.34
CA THR A 124 21.07 -5.99 -2.43
C THR A 124 20.54 -5.62 -3.82
N GLY A 125 19.24 -5.40 -3.98
CA GLY A 125 18.61 -5.15 -5.28
C GLY A 125 18.48 -6.40 -6.18
N GLU A 126 18.91 -7.57 -5.70
CA GLU A 126 18.83 -8.82 -6.46
C GLU A 126 17.39 -9.29 -6.65
N VAL A 127 17.10 -9.95 -7.78
CA VAL A 127 15.77 -10.51 -8.04
C VAL A 127 15.57 -11.75 -7.17
N LEU A 128 14.61 -11.70 -6.27
CA LEU A 128 14.24 -12.79 -5.36
C LEU A 128 13.15 -13.69 -5.94
N VAL A 129 12.19 -13.09 -6.64
CA VAL A 129 11.13 -13.81 -7.32
C VAL A 129 10.88 -13.13 -8.65
N GLU A 130 11.05 -13.86 -9.74
CA GLU A 130 10.71 -13.37 -11.07
C GLU A 130 9.19 -13.21 -11.22
N GLU A 131 8.79 -12.27 -12.07
CA GLU A 131 7.40 -12.12 -12.51
C GLU A 131 6.80 -13.48 -12.92
N GLY A 132 5.57 -13.72 -12.46
CA GLY A 132 4.80 -14.93 -12.72
C GLY A 132 5.20 -16.14 -11.88
N LYS A 133 6.32 -16.12 -11.13
CA LYS A 133 6.72 -17.25 -10.27
C LYS A 133 5.95 -17.26 -8.95
N LEU A 134 5.80 -18.47 -8.38
CA LEU A 134 5.10 -18.65 -7.11
C LEU A 134 6.01 -18.20 -5.95
N ILE A 135 5.47 -17.35 -5.10
CA ILE A 135 6.18 -16.80 -3.95
C ILE A 135 6.17 -17.86 -2.85
N THR A 136 7.36 -18.33 -2.46
CA THR A 136 7.51 -19.41 -1.48
C THR A 136 8.10 -18.90 -0.17
N ARG A 137 7.72 -19.55 0.95
CA ARG A 137 8.27 -19.23 2.29
C ARG A 137 9.81 -19.35 2.34
N SER A 138 10.40 -20.24 1.55
CA SER A 138 11.86 -20.40 1.44
C SER A 138 12.55 -19.20 0.80
N MET A 139 11.95 -18.57 -0.21
CA MET A 139 12.49 -17.37 -0.88
C MET A 139 12.47 -16.17 0.08
N LEU A 140 11.47 -16.07 0.94
CA LEU A 140 11.37 -14.97 1.90
C LEU A 140 12.31 -15.11 3.09
N LYS A 141 12.59 -16.34 3.53
CA LYS A 141 13.65 -16.60 4.53
C LYS A 141 15.04 -16.17 4.07
N GLN A 142 15.30 -16.04 2.76
CA GLN A 142 16.56 -15.49 2.26
C GLN A 142 16.67 -13.99 2.52
N ILE A 143 15.52 -13.29 2.54
CA ILE A 143 15.43 -11.88 2.92
C ILE A 143 15.81 -11.75 4.39
N GLU A 144 15.13 -12.47 5.30
CA GLU A 144 15.37 -12.43 6.75
C GLU A 144 16.84 -12.65 7.15
N LYS A 145 17.53 -13.57 6.49
CA LYS A 145 18.95 -13.83 6.77
C LYS A 145 19.83 -12.63 6.45
N THR A 146 19.47 -11.86 5.43
CA THR A 146 20.26 -10.75 4.89
C THR A 146 19.85 -9.41 5.51
N THR A 147 18.58 -9.21 5.87
CA THR A 147 18.09 -8.02 6.60
C THR A 147 18.48 -7.97 8.07
N SER A 148 19.18 -8.99 8.60
CA SER A 148 19.89 -8.91 9.88
C SER A 148 20.94 -7.78 9.94
N PHE A 149 21.24 -7.13 8.82
CA PHE A 149 22.14 -5.99 8.75
C PHE A 149 21.41 -4.71 9.18
N ASN A 150 21.82 -4.14 10.31
CA ASN A 150 21.27 -2.91 10.87
C ASN A 150 21.37 -1.76 9.86
N VAL A 151 20.22 -1.22 9.45
CA VAL A 151 20.10 0.00 8.62
C VAL A 151 20.78 1.21 9.29
N ARG A 152 21.03 1.16 10.62
CA ARG A 152 21.81 2.16 11.35
C ARG A 152 23.28 2.25 10.93
N ASP A 153 23.88 1.17 10.45
CA ASP A 153 25.31 1.15 10.10
C ASP A 153 25.59 1.72 8.71
N PHE A 154 24.56 1.83 7.86
CA PHE A 154 24.70 2.41 6.52
C PHE A 154 24.59 3.94 6.55
N PHE A 155 23.75 4.50 7.43
CA PHE A 155 23.58 5.95 7.57
C PHE A 155 24.66 6.63 8.42
N SER A 156 25.50 5.88 9.15
CA SER A 156 26.61 6.45 9.93
C SER A 156 27.86 6.75 9.10
N ASN A 157 27.95 6.28 7.84
CA ASN A 157 29.12 6.48 6.97
C ASN A 157 28.90 7.47 5.82
N SER A 158 27.76 8.17 5.77
CA SER A 158 27.46 9.14 4.69
C SER A 158 27.36 10.59 5.17
N SER A 159 27.98 10.93 6.29
CA SER A 159 28.21 12.31 6.71
C SER A 159 29.70 12.56 6.89
N ASP A 160 30.43 12.59 5.77
CA ASP A 160 31.66 13.36 5.57
C ASP A 160 32.06 13.26 4.08
N ALA A 161 31.55 14.19 3.27
CA ALA A 161 32.12 14.62 1.99
C ALA A 161 31.61 16.03 1.65
#